data_AF-V6TEV6-F1
#
_entry.id   AF-V6TEV6-F1
#
_cell.length_a   1.000
_cell.length_b   1.000
_cell.length_c   1.000
_cell.angle_alpha   90.00
_cell.angle_beta   90.00
_cell.angle_gamma   90.00
#
_symmetry.space_group_name_H-M   'P 1'
#
loop_
_entity.id
_entity.type
_entity.pdbx_description
1 polymer ?
#
loop_
_entity_poly.entity_id
_entity_poly.type
_entity_poly.pdbx_seq_one_letter_code
_entity_poly.pdbx_strand_id
1 'polypeptide(L)'
;VHSTSPSGPLRPTRGALHTYCKDECSQLIFKKSLMLGLLCFGVCAIGQAILVGDGSTPYKNSYYVPCTEDQSDCVKDRCVAFGRGATLCTECQSGKVPINGRCVGPDDPDSLLDSSVCTSENGSSGGKRCKACRDQNEDASGDTDIFFFYGGCYSKSEWLGSHICRTASGGACSVCETEHRYVFTSTGQSAAEKCILCGDTAGFGSGVGIDGCAVCVP
;
A
#
# COMPACT_ATOMS: atom_id res chain seq x y z
N VAL A 1 55.43 11.10 -7.60
CA VAL A 1 54.88 12.45 -7.89
C VAL A 1 53.97 12.32 -9.09
N HIS A 2 52.67 12.59 -9.09
CA HIS A 2 51.65 12.77 -8.05
C HIS A 2 50.32 12.57 -8.80
N SER A 3 49.36 11.87 -8.19
CA SER A 3 48.01 11.62 -8.73
C SER A 3 47.14 12.89 -8.71
N THR A 4 46.20 13.03 -9.65
CA THR A 4 45.00 13.87 -9.46
C THR A 4 43.79 13.27 -10.18
N SER A 5 42.75 12.94 -9.39
CA SER A 5 41.39 12.53 -9.76
C SER A 5 40.59 13.59 -10.53
N PRO A 6 39.48 13.22 -11.19
CA PRO A 6 38.33 14.09 -11.37
C PRO A 6 37.24 13.78 -10.31
N SER A 7 36.98 14.81 -9.50
CA SER A 7 35.67 15.32 -9.05
C SER A 7 34.47 14.35 -9.04
N GLY A 8 34.02 14.01 -7.82
CA GLY A 8 32.70 13.44 -7.57
C GLY A 8 31.57 14.48 -7.71
N PRO A 9 30.30 14.04 -7.91
CA PRO A 9 29.19 14.96 -8.10
C PRO A 9 28.73 15.60 -6.79
N LEU A 10 28.37 16.88 -6.92
CA LEU A 10 27.96 17.83 -5.90
C LEU A 10 26.65 17.41 -5.20
N ARG A 11 26.65 17.57 -3.87
CA ARG A 11 25.49 17.43 -2.99
C ARG A 11 24.42 18.48 -3.34
N PRO A 12 23.12 18.14 -3.48
CA PRO A 12 22.08 19.14 -3.65
C PRO A 12 21.81 19.86 -2.32
N THR A 13 21.72 21.19 -2.41
CA THR A 13 21.34 22.11 -1.34
C THR A 13 19.90 21.92 -0.88
N ARG A 14 19.69 22.17 0.43
CA ARG A 14 18.49 22.02 1.28
C ARG A 14 17.15 22.59 0.74
N GLY A 15 17.15 23.28 -0.41
CA GLY A 15 15.95 23.84 -1.05
C GLY A 15 15.24 22.91 -2.04
N ALA A 16 15.86 21.82 -2.50
CA ALA A 16 15.26 20.88 -3.44
C ALA A 16 14.40 19.78 -2.77
N LEU A 17 14.36 19.74 -1.44
CA LEU A 17 13.73 18.64 -0.67
C LEU A 17 12.19 18.73 -0.65
N HIS A 18 11.63 19.95 -0.71
CA HIS A 18 10.17 20.17 -0.75
C HIS A 18 9.52 19.74 -2.07
N THR A 19 10.26 19.77 -3.17
CA THR A 19 9.72 19.50 -4.52
C THR A 19 9.34 18.03 -4.76
N TYR A 20 9.76 17.10 -3.89
CA TYR A 20 9.52 15.66 -4.07
C TYR A 20 8.20 15.14 -3.46
N CYS A 21 7.57 15.85 -2.53
CA CYS A 21 6.32 15.45 -1.86
C CYS A 21 5.11 16.32 -2.26
N LYS A 22 5.23 17.02 -3.39
CA LYS A 22 4.28 17.93 -4.03
C LYS A 22 4.14 19.30 -3.33
N ASP A 23 4.60 20.32 -4.05
CA ASP A 23 4.31 21.75 -3.88
C ASP A 23 2.83 22.12 -4.22
N GLU A 24 1.84 21.28 -3.90
CA GLU A 24 0.41 21.57 -4.12
C GLU A 24 -0.36 21.74 -2.80
N CYS A 25 0.26 22.39 -1.81
CA CYS A 25 -0.49 23.00 -0.71
C CYS A 25 -0.84 24.45 -1.09
N SER A 26 -1.80 24.62 -2.01
CA SER A 26 -2.46 25.91 -2.16
C SER A 26 -3.94 25.73 -2.47
N GLN A 27 -4.73 26.27 -1.54
CA GLN A 27 -6.18 26.52 -1.59
C GLN A 27 -7.13 25.46 -1.03
N LEU A 28 -6.98 25.10 0.25
CA LEU A 28 -8.15 24.96 1.13
C LEU A 28 -7.81 25.35 2.58
N ILE A 29 -7.38 26.61 2.71
CA ILE A 29 -7.31 27.32 3.99
C ILE A 29 -8.75 27.53 4.51
N PHE A 30 -8.97 27.05 5.74
CA PHE A 30 -9.92 27.59 6.73
C PHE A 30 -11.30 28.02 6.23
N LYS A 31 -12.29 27.12 6.39
CA LYS A 31 -13.67 27.56 6.67
C LYS A 31 -14.35 26.68 7.72
N LYS A 32 -13.95 26.94 8.97
CA LYS A 32 -14.83 27.31 10.09
C LYS A 32 -16.18 26.57 10.18
N SER A 33 -16.34 25.70 11.18
CA SER A 33 -17.47 25.87 12.12
C SER A 33 -17.21 25.17 13.46
N LEU A 34 -16.82 25.99 14.42
CA LEU A 34 -17.03 25.83 15.85
C LEU A 34 -18.55 25.64 16.10
N MET A 35 -18.96 24.52 16.68
CA MET A 35 -20.19 24.45 17.46
C MET A 35 -19.94 23.73 18.78
N LEU A 36 -20.18 24.53 19.82
CA LEU A 36 -20.09 24.30 21.24
C LEU A 36 -21.41 23.72 21.73
N GLY A 37 -21.36 22.72 22.62
CA GLY A 37 -22.34 22.62 23.70
C GLY A 37 -23.23 21.37 23.80
N LEU A 38 -22.80 20.49 24.71
CA LEU A 38 -23.59 19.82 25.77
C LEU A 38 -24.47 18.57 25.49
N LEU A 39 -24.17 17.57 26.36
CA LEU A 39 -25.04 16.59 27.02
C LEU A 39 -25.43 15.30 26.27
N CYS A 40 -24.89 14.17 26.71
CA CYS A 40 -25.56 13.31 27.72
C CYS A 40 -24.68 12.13 28.14
N PHE A 41 -24.67 11.89 29.45
CA PHE A 41 -24.06 10.76 30.13
C PHE A 41 -24.68 9.44 29.66
N GLY A 42 -23.83 8.48 29.29
CA GLY A 42 -24.21 7.09 29.07
C GLY A 42 -23.01 6.21 29.34
N VAL A 43 -22.88 5.74 30.58
CA VAL A 43 -21.84 4.80 31.00
C VAL A 43 -22.11 3.47 30.30
N CYS A 44 -21.49 3.26 29.13
CA CYS A 44 -21.35 1.93 28.55
C CYS A 44 -20.06 1.33 29.12
N ALA A 45 -20.21 0.54 30.18
CA ALA A 45 -19.22 -0.45 30.56
C ALA A 45 -19.14 -1.48 29.43
N ILE A 46 -18.29 -1.22 28.43
CA ILE A 46 -17.92 -2.21 27.43
C ILE A 46 -16.66 -2.87 27.97
N GLY A 47 -16.79 -4.16 28.29
CA GLY A 47 -15.66 -4.99 28.69
C GLY A 47 -14.52 -4.82 27.69
N GLN A 48 -13.32 -4.58 28.21
CA GLN A 48 -12.12 -4.65 27.39
C GLN A 48 -11.95 -6.11 26.98
N ALA A 49 -12.50 -6.47 25.83
CA ALA A 49 -11.99 -7.59 25.08
C ALA A 49 -10.57 -7.19 24.69
N ILE A 50 -9.59 -7.77 25.38
CA ILE A 50 -8.21 -7.79 24.91
C ILE A 50 -8.28 -8.48 23.55
N LEU A 51 -8.19 -7.70 22.48
CA LEU A 51 -7.91 -8.21 21.16
C LEU A 51 -6.49 -8.74 21.22
N VAL A 52 -6.37 -10.02 21.60
CA VAL A 52 -5.23 -10.82 21.18
C VAL A 52 -5.36 -10.86 19.67
N GLY A 53 -4.61 -9.99 19.00
CA GLY A 53 -4.47 -10.02 17.56
C GLY A 53 -3.86 -11.37 17.22
N ASP A 54 -4.71 -12.32 16.84
CA ASP A 54 -4.28 -13.48 16.11
C ASP A 54 -3.58 -12.94 14.86
N GLY A 55 -2.32 -13.31 14.64
CA GLY A 55 -1.50 -12.83 13.52
C GLY A 55 -2.05 -13.20 12.13
N SER A 56 -3.29 -13.67 12.08
CA SER A 56 -4.01 -14.24 10.94
C SER A 56 -5.02 -13.28 10.31
N THR A 57 -5.40 -12.17 10.95
CA THR A 57 -6.26 -11.17 10.29
C THR A 57 -5.39 -10.14 9.58
N PRO A 58 -5.44 -10.05 8.23
CA PRO A 58 -4.70 -9.05 7.49
C PRO A 58 -5.18 -7.68 7.95
N TYR A 59 -4.26 -6.89 8.47
CA TYR A 59 -4.59 -5.56 8.96
C TYR A 59 -5.08 -4.69 7.79
N LYS A 60 -6.24 -4.05 7.98
CA LYS A 60 -6.84 -3.14 7.01
C LYS A 60 -6.28 -1.75 7.22
N ASN A 61 -5.48 -1.27 6.28
CA ASN A 61 -5.01 0.11 6.31
C ASN A 61 -6.11 1.11 5.92
N SER A 62 -6.00 2.35 6.39
CA SER A 62 -6.95 3.44 6.14
C SER A 62 -6.45 4.50 5.16
N TYR A 63 -5.22 4.35 4.64
CA TYR A 63 -4.70 5.21 3.58
C TYR A 63 -5.32 4.87 2.24
N TYR A 64 -6.01 5.86 1.66
CA TYR A 64 -6.60 5.78 0.33
C TYR A 64 -6.44 7.12 -0.38
N VAL A 65 -6.40 7.05 -1.71
CA VAL A 65 -6.41 8.19 -2.63
C VAL A 65 -7.46 7.94 -3.72
N PRO A 66 -7.89 8.98 -4.44
CA PRO A 66 -8.70 8.81 -5.64
C PRO A 66 -7.98 7.89 -6.65
N CYS A 67 -8.74 7.01 -7.28
CA CYS A 67 -8.22 6.18 -8.35
C CYS A 67 -7.98 7.00 -9.62
N THR A 68 -6.98 6.60 -10.41
CA THR A 68 -6.81 7.08 -11.79
C THR A 68 -8.01 6.67 -12.66
N GLU A 69 -8.29 7.42 -13.73
CA GLU A 69 -9.51 7.30 -14.53
C GLU A 69 -9.71 5.91 -15.15
N ASP A 70 -8.63 5.16 -15.38
CA ASP A 70 -8.64 3.84 -16.04
C ASP A 70 -9.02 2.67 -15.10
N GLN A 71 -9.40 2.94 -13.84
CA GLN A 71 -9.73 1.95 -12.81
C GLN A 71 -11.25 1.74 -12.65
N SER A 72 -11.99 1.51 -13.75
CA SER A 72 -13.47 1.50 -13.74
C SER A 72 -14.11 0.46 -12.82
N ASP A 73 -13.45 -0.68 -12.64
CA ASP A 73 -13.91 -1.79 -11.80
C ASP A 73 -13.44 -1.68 -10.33
N CYS A 74 -12.62 -0.66 -10.03
CA CYS A 74 -12.21 -0.38 -8.66
C CYS A 74 -13.34 0.35 -7.93
N VAL A 75 -13.52 0.07 -6.64
CA VAL A 75 -14.41 0.87 -5.82
C VAL A 75 -13.84 2.28 -5.71
N LYS A 76 -14.71 3.27 -5.87
CA LYS A 76 -14.34 4.69 -5.79
C LYS A 76 -13.58 4.99 -4.50
N ASP A 77 -12.50 5.76 -4.62
CA ASP A 77 -11.61 6.17 -3.52
C ASP A 77 -11.02 4.98 -2.73
N ARG A 78 -10.87 3.81 -3.37
CA ARG A 78 -10.21 2.62 -2.81
C ARG A 78 -8.93 2.26 -3.55
N CYS A 79 -8.17 3.29 -3.91
CA CYS A 79 -6.83 3.12 -4.41
C CYS A 79 -5.78 3.63 -3.43
N VAL A 80 -4.53 3.22 -3.63
CA VAL A 80 -3.35 3.79 -2.96
C VAL A 80 -2.38 4.35 -3.99
N ALA A 81 -1.71 5.44 -3.66
CA ALA A 81 -0.73 6.05 -4.56
C ALA A 81 0.53 5.17 -4.65
N PHE A 82 1.01 4.96 -5.87
CA PHE A 82 2.25 4.24 -6.14
C PHE A 82 3.12 5.02 -7.12
N GLY A 83 4.27 5.49 -6.65
CA GLY A 83 5.13 6.34 -7.47
C GLY A 83 4.43 7.61 -7.94
N ARG A 84 4.92 8.18 -9.04
CA ARG A 84 4.39 9.42 -9.61
C ARG A 84 3.29 9.11 -10.61
N GLY A 85 2.04 9.14 -10.16
CA GLY A 85 0.86 9.15 -11.04
C GLY A 85 0.22 7.79 -11.30
N ALA A 86 0.71 6.71 -10.71
CA ALA A 86 -0.02 5.44 -10.68
C ALA A 86 -0.78 5.29 -9.36
N THR A 87 -1.90 4.57 -9.43
CA THR A 87 -2.70 4.21 -8.27
C THR A 87 -3.00 2.73 -8.34
N LEU A 88 -2.92 2.04 -7.21
CA LEU A 88 -3.20 0.61 -7.10
C LEU A 88 -4.58 0.42 -6.48
N CYS A 89 -5.46 -0.30 -7.17
CA CYS A 89 -6.74 -0.66 -6.59
C CYS A 89 -6.55 -1.63 -5.43
N THR A 90 -7.30 -1.40 -4.34
CA THR A 90 -7.25 -2.21 -3.12
C THR A 90 -8.59 -2.87 -2.79
N GLU A 91 -9.67 -2.44 -3.46
CA GLU A 91 -11.00 -2.99 -3.31
C GLU A 91 -11.74 -2.90 -4.65
N CYS A 92 -12.08 -4.04 -5.23
CA CYS A 92 -12.76 -4.16 -6.51
C CYS A 92 -14.26 -4.32 -6.34
N GLN A 93 -15.02 -3.98 -7.37
CA GLN A 93 -16.45 -4.29 -7.43
C GLN A 93 -16.68 -5.82 -7.39
N SER A 94 -17.90 -6.23 -7.04
CA SER A 94 -18.24 -7.64 -6.87
C SER A 94 -17.96 -8.46 -8.13
N GLY A 95 -17.42 -9.68 -7.95
CA GLY A 95 -17.03 -10.57 -9.05
C GLY A 95 -15.58 -10.41 -9.51
N LYS A 96 -14.87 -9.39 -9.02
CA LYS A 96 -13.44 -9.16 -9.31
C LYS A 96 -12.62 -9.02 -8.03
N VAL A 97 -11.31 -9.17 -8.15
CA VAL A 97 -10.34 -9.05 -7.05
C VAL A 97 -9.12 -8.22 -7.45
N PRO A 98 -8.44 -7.54 -6.50
CA PRO A 98 -7.27 -6.74 -6.84
C PRO A 98 -6.02 -7.59 -7.11
N ILE A 99 -5.53 -7.53 -8.34
CA ILE A 99 -4.33 -8.24 -8.82
C ILE A 99 -3.46 -7.27 -9.61
N ASN A 100 -2.19 -7.14 -9.25
CA ASN A 100 -1.24 -6.19 -9.84
C ASN A 100 -1.84 -4.77 -9.97
N GLY A 101 -2.48 -4.31 -8.90
CA GLY A 101 -3.06 -2.96 -8.83
C GLY A 101 -4.31 -2.71 -9.67
N ARG A 102 -4.87 -3.72 -10.37
CA ARG A 102 -6.11 -3.63 -11.14
C ARG A 102 -7.13 -4.68 -10.69
N CYS A 103 -8.38 -4.55 -11.13
CA CYS A 103 -9.43 -5.52 -10.84
C CYS A 103 -9.50 -6.60 -11.90
N VAL A 104 -9.33 -7.85 -11.47
CA VAL A 104 -9.32 -9.04 -12.34
C VAL A 104 -10.46 -9.97 -11.94
N GLY A 105 -11.26 -10.38 -12.92
CA GLY A 105 -12.28 -11.42 -12.80
C GLY A 105 -11.80 -12.78 -13.34
N PRO A 106 -12.64 -13.83 -13.22
CA PRO A 106 -12.32 -15.17 -13.74
C PRO A 106 -12.24 -15.22 -15.28
N ASP A 107 -12.92 -14.30 -15.97
CA ASP A 107 -13.00 -14.28 -17.43
C ASP A 107 -12.15 -13.16 -18.06
N ASP A 108 -11.22 -12.54 -17.32
CA ASP A 108 -10.36 -11.46 -17.84
C ASP A 108 -9.25 -12.06 -18.73
N PRO A 109 -9.32 -11.93 -20.08
CA PRO A 109 -8.42 -12.63 -21.00
C PRO A 109 -6.99 -12.06 -20.99
N ASP A 110 -6.86 -10.80 -20.57
CA ASP A 110 -5.59 -10.08 -20.52
C ASP A 110 -4.87 -10.26 -19.18
N SER A 111 -5.35 -11.19 -18.32
CA SER A 111 -4.71 -11.47 -17.04
C SER A 111 -3.74 -12.64 -17.11
N LEU A 112 -2.48 -12.33 -16.81
CA LEU A 112 -1.43 -13.33 -16.63
C LEU A 112 -1.62 -14.14 -15.34
N LEU A 113 -2.32 -13.58 -14.36
CA LEU A 113 -2.65 -14.23 -13.11
C LEU A 113 -4.15 -14.47 -13.00
N ASP A 114 -4.50 -15.68 -12.60
CA ASP A 114 -5.89 -16.05 -12.35
C ASP A 114 -6.43 -15.39 -11.07
N SER A 115 -7.72 -15.02 -11.06
CA SER A 115 -8.38 -14.43 -9.89
C SER A 115 -8.27 -15.28 -8.61
N SER A 116 -8.09 -16.60 -8.75
CA SER A 116 -7.91 -17.54 -7.66
C SER A 116 -6.68 -17.23 -6.81
N VAL A 117 -5.61 -16.62 -7.32
CA VAL A 117 -4.41 -16.28 -6.50
C VAL A 117 -4.77 -15.42 -5.29
N CYS A 118 -5.86 -14.65 -5.39
CA CYS A 118 -6.40 -13.87 -4.29
C CYS A 118 -7.37 -14.69 -3.44
N THR A 119 -6.99 -14.94 -2.19
CA THR A 119 -7.99 -15.32 -1.18
C THR A 119 -8.75 -14.06 -0.81
N SER A 120 -9.99 -13.94 -1.28
CA SER A 120 -10.78 -12.71 -1.14
C SER A 120 -11.55 -12.60 0.18
N GLU A 121 -11.89 -11.38 0.54
CA GLU A 121 -12.82 -11.03 1.61
C GLU A 121 -13.66 -9.80 1.22
N ASN A 122 -14.68 -9.50 2.03
CA ASN A 122 -15.44 -8.27 1.87
C ASN A 122 -14.60 -7.07 2.29
N GLY A 123 -14.49 -6.10 1.39
CA GLY A 123 -13.99 -4.77 1.70
C GLY A 123 -15.00 -3.96 2.51
N SER A 124 -14.55 -2.84 3.06
CA SER A 124 -15.37 -2.01 3.94
C SER A 124 -16.41 -1.17 3.17
N SER A 125 -16.39 -1.20 1.84
CA SER A 125 -17.28 -0.43 0.97
C SER A 125 -18.23 -1.30 0.16
N GLY A 126 -18.31 -2.59 0.49
CA GLY A 126 -19.14 -3.56 -0.22
C GLY A 126 -18.47 -4.19 -1.44
N GLY A 127 -17.21 -3.86 -1.72
CA GLY A 127 -16.40 -4.55 -2.74
C GLY A 127 -15.68 -5.77 -2.20
N LYS A 128 -14.73 -6.29 -2.99
CA LYS A 128 -13.86 -7.41 -2.67
C LYS A 128 -12.40 -6.95 -2.63
N ARG A 129 -11.68 -7.41 -1.61
CA ARG A 129 -10.23 -7.24 -1.49
C ARG A 129 -9.58 -8.59 -1.23
N CYS A 130 -8.28 -8.69 -1.44
CA CYS A 130 -7.52 -9.83 -0.97
C CYS A 130 -7.29 -9.72 0.53
N LYS A 131 -7.28 -10.88 1.19
CA LYS A 131 -6.84 -11.07 2.57
C LYS A 131 -5.54 -11.88 2.61
N ALA A 132 -5.32 -12.74 1.63
CA ALA A 132 -4.05 -13.46 1.47
C ALA A 132 -3.85 -13.75 -0.02
N CYS A 133 -2.60 -14.06 -0.37
CA CYS A 133 -2.24 -14.50 -1.70
C CYS A 133 -1.67 -15.91 -1.64
N ARG A 134 -2.06 -16.73 -2.61
CA ARG A 134 -1.46 -18.03 -2.86
C ARG A 134 -0.72 -17.97 -4.18
N ASP A 135 0.28 -18.83 -4.33
CA ASP A 135 0.86 -19.02 -5.65
C ASP A 135 -0.16 -19.59 -6.61
N GLN A 136 0.04 -19.28 -7.89
CA GLN A 136 -0.73 -19.86 -8.98
C GLN A 136 -0.48 -21.37 -9.11
N ASN A 137 0.66 -21.85 -8.59
CA ASN A 137 1.02 -23.26 -8.53
C ASN A 137 0.80 -23.78 -7.10
N GLU A 138 -0.05 -24.78 -6.93
CA GLU A 138 -0.57 -25.19 -5.61
C GLU A 138 0.45 -25.86 -4.66
N ASP A 139 1.70 -26.04 -5.10
CA ASP A 139 2.74 -26.80 -4.38
C ASP A 139 3.88 -25.92 -3.80
N ALA A 140 3.70 -24.60 -3.75
CA ALA A 140 4.77 -23.68 -3.35
C ALA A 140 4.96 -23.57 -1.82
N SER A 141 5.48 -24.65 -1.23
CA SER A 141 6.13 -24.57 0.09
C SER A 141 7.56 -24.01 -0.10
N GLY A 142 7.69 -22.71 -0.45
CA GLY A 142 8.98 -22.11 -0.80
C GLY A 142 8.95 -20.62 -1.14
N ASP A 143 9.90 -20.18 -1.97
CA ASP A 143 9.88 -18.85 -2.58
C ASP A 143 8.65 -18.75 -3.50
N THR A 144 7.91 -17.66 -3.35
CA THR A 144 6.67 -17.40 -4.08
C THR A 144 6.92 -16.24 -5.04
N ASP A 145 6.32 -16.28 -6.23
CA ASP A 145 6.37 -15.11 -7.13
C ASP A 145 5.25 -14.13 -6.81
N ILE A 146 4.23 -14.58 -6.08
CA ILE A 146 3.07 -13.78 -5.68
C ILE A 146 3.16 -13.38 -4.21
N PHE A 147 2.79 -12.13 -3.90
CA PHE A 147 2.69 -11.65 -2.53
C PHE A 147 1.51 -10.71 -2.31
N PHE A 148 1.06 -10.68 -1.06
CA PHE A 148 0.05 -9.76 -0.57
C PHE A 148 0.65 -8.38 -0.32
N PHE A 149 -0.07 -7.34 -0.75
CA PHE A 149 0.27 -5.95 -0.48
C PHE A 149 -0.99 -5.08 -0.50
N TYR A 150 -1.28 -4.36 0.60
CA TYR A 150 -2.37 -3.38 0.69
C TYR A 150 -3.75 -3.87 0.20
N GLY A 151 -4.07 -5.16 0.35
CA GLY A 151 -5.36 -5.71 -0.09
C GLY A 151 -5.40 -6.25 -1.52
N GLY A 152 -4.27 -6.32 -2.21
CA GLY A 152 -4.14 -6.97 -3.51
C GLY A 152 -3.03 -8.02 -3.54
N CYS A 153 -3.01 -8.82 -4.60
CA CYS A 153 -1.94 -9.77 -4.90
C CYS A 153 -1.07 -9.26 -6.05
N TYR A 154 0.24 -9.37 -5.91
CA TYR A 154 1.21 -8.82 -6.87
C TYR A 154 2.22 -9.87 -7.27
N SER A 155 2.58 -9.92 -8.56
CA SER A 155 3.68 -10.74 -9.04
C SER A 155 4.98 -9.97 -9.04
N LYS A 156 6.04 -10.57 -8.50
CA LYS A 156 7.42 -10.08 -8.59
C LYS A 156 7.96 -10.06 -10.01
N SER A 157 7.35 -10.79 -10.94
CA SER A 157 7.73 -10.81 -12.35
C SER A 157 7.11 -9.64 -13.13
N GLU A 158 6.16 -8.93 -12.53
CA GLU A 158 5.50 -7.77 -13.10
C GLU A 158 6.10 -6.46 -12.58
N TRP A 159 5.95 -5.38 -13.36
CA TRP A 159 6.55 -4.07 -13.04
C TRP A 159 6.16 -3.57 -11.64
N LEU A 160 4.88 -3.67 -11.26
CA LEU A 160 4.44 -3.22 -9.94
C LEU A 160 5.06 -4.06 -8.81
N GLY A 161 4.99 -5.39 -8.93
CA GLY A 161 5.44 -6.25 -7.84
C GLY A 161 6.95 -6.28 -7.68
N SER A 162 7.72 -6.31 -8.79
CA SER A 162 9.19 -6.21 -8.75
C SER A 162 9.67 -4.91 -8.09
N HIS A 163 8.92 -3.82 -8.22
CA HIS A 163 9.24 -2.53 -7.62
C HIS A 163 8.79 -2.37 -6.15
N ILE A 164 8.06 -3.34 -5.61
CA ILE A 164 7.62 -3.37 -4.21
C ILE A 164 8.41 -4.42 -3.42
N CYS A 165 8.63 -5.59 -4.02
CA CYS A 165 9.11 -6.77 -3.32
C CYS A 165 10.26 -7.46 -4.04
N ARG A 166 11.39 -7.57 -3.34
CA ARG A 166 12.59 -8.27 -3.83
C ARG A 166 12.53 -9.77 -3.54
N THR A 167 11.99 -10.15 -2.40
CA THR A 167 11.81 -11.56 -2.00
C THR A 167 10.43 -11.75 -1.42
N ALA A 168 9.68 -12.71 -1.96
CA ALA A 168 8.38 -13.12 -1.44
C ALA A 168 8.43 -14.59 -1.04
N SER A 169 7.74 -14.91 0.05
CA SER A 169 7.66 -16.26 0.59
C SER A 169 6.34 -16.41 1.33
N GLY A 170 5.67 -17.56 1.17
CA GLY A 170 4.37 -17.85 1.78
C GLY A 170 3.29 -16.83 1.43
N GLY A 171 3.33 -16.24 0.22
CA GLY A 171 2.36 -15.24 -0.20
C GLY A 171 2.54 -13.86 0.45
N ALA A 172 3.67 -13.59 1.11
CA ALA A 172 3.99 -12.30 1.73
C ALA A 172 5.35 -11.77 1.25
N CYS A 173 5.53 -10.45 1.26
CA CYS A 173 6.82 -9.87 0.95
C CYS A 173 7.77 -9.96 2.16
N SER A 174 8.80 -10.81 2.06
CA SER A 174 9.79 -10.99 3.12
C SER A 174 10.92 -9.97 3.04
N VAL A 175 11.21 -9.40 1.86
CA VAL A 175 12.22 -8.36 1.65
C VAL A 175 11.70 -7.31 0.68
N CYS A 176 11.51 -6.08 1.15
CA CYS A 176 11.04 -4.96 0.33
C CYS A 176 12.09 -4.53 -0.70
N GLU A 177 11.63 -4.15 -1.89
CA GLU A 177 12.46 -3.54 -2.92
C GLU A 177 12.55 -2.02 -2.68
N THR A 178 13.56 -1.61 -1.91
CA THR A 178 13.71 -0.21 -1.49
C THR A 178 14.54 0.62 -2.47
N GLU A 179 15.25 0.01 -3.42
CA GLU A 179 16.12 0.74 -4.36
C GLU A 179 15.33 1.66 -5.28
N HIS A 180 14.09 1.28 -5.61
CA HIS A 180 13.17 2.10 -6.40
C HIS A 180 12.46 3.20 -5.60
N ARG A 181 12.62 3.22 -4.27
CA ARG A 181 12.11 4.26 -3.37
C ARG A 181 10.59 4.46 -3.41
N TYR A 182 9.82 3.47 -3.84
CA TYR A 182 8.35 3.51 -3.75
C TYR A 182 7.83 2.98 -2.41
N VAL A 183 8.61 2.12 -1.77
CA VAL A 183 8.35 1.59 -0.44
C VAL A 183 9.56 1.72 0.46
N PHE A 184 9.32 1.69 1.76
CA PHE A 184 10.35 1.49 2.78
C PHE A 184 10.01 0.28 3.65
N THR A 185 11.03 -0.28 4.30
CA THR A 185 10.83 -1.40 5.24
C THR A 185 10.36 -0.87 6.58
N SER A 186 9.22 -1.35 7.08
CA SER A 186 8.76 -1.08 8.43
C SER A 186 9.77 -1.58 9.46
N THR A 187 10.06 -0.78 10.47
CA THR A 187 11.02 -1.10 11.54
C THR A 187 10.41 -1.93 12.67
N GLY A 188 9.09 -2.13 12.66
CA GLY A 188 8.39 -2.98 13.62
C GLY A 188 8.59 -4.46 13.32
N GLN A 189 9.07 -5.23 14.29
CA GLN A 189 9.33 -6.68 14.15
C GLN A 189 8.06 -7.53 13.92
N SER A 190 6.88 -6.93 14.02
CA SER A 190 5.56 -7.59 13.97
C SER A 190 4.58 -6.89 13.02
N ALA A 191 5.08 -6.06 12.10
CA ALA A 191 4.20 -5.28 11.23
C ALA A 191 3.42 -6.23 10.31
N ALA A 192 2.08 -6.09 10.32
CA ALA A 192 1.19 -6.86 9.46
C ALA A 192 1.45 -6.63 7.96
N GLU A 193 2.12 -5.52 7.62
CA GLU A 193 2.69 -5.23 6.32
C GLU A 193 4.14 -4.78 6.53
N LYS A 194 5.06 -5.38 5.79
CA LYS A 194 6.50 -5.09 5.93
C LYS A 194 6.91 -3.93 5.06
N CYS A 195 6.33 -3.82 3.87
CA CYS A 195 6.67 -2.81 2.89
C CYS A 195 5.63 -1.71 2.92
N ILE A 196 6.05 -0.49 3.23
CA ILE A 196 5.13 0.63 3.46
C ILE A 196 5.29 1.63 2.33
N LEU A 197 4.18 2.07 1.75
CA LEU A 197 4.19 3.13 0.74
C LEU A 197 4.70 4.43 1.37
N CYS A 198 5.56 5.15 0.65
CA CYS A 198 6.18 6.36 1.16
C CYS A 198 5.18 7.48 1.50
N GLY A 199 4.00 7.46 0.85
CA GLY A 199 2.91 8.41 1.10
C GLY A 199 1.91 7.95 2.16
N ASP A 200 2.04 6.74 2.71
CA ASP A 200 1.05 6.17 3.61
C ASP A 200 1.13 6.78 5.01
N THR A 201 0.30 7.78 5.26
CA THR A 201 0.21 8.48 6.54
C THR A 201 -0.56 7.72 7.62
N ALA A 202 -1.31 6.68 7.26
CA ALA A 202 -1.98 5.84 8.24
C ALA A 202 -1.01 4.81 8.81
N GLY A 203 -0.18 4.24 7.94
CA GLY A 203 0.92 3.35 8.26
C GLY A 203 0.50 2.04 8.91
N PHE A 204 1.51 1.30 9.39
CA PHE A 204 1.34 0.03 10.08
C PHE A 204 2.13 0.09 11.39
N GLY A 205 1.49 0.59 12.45
CA GLY A 205 2.16 0.86 13.72
C GLY A 205 3.18 1.98 13.59
N SER A 206 4.47 1.68 13.76
CA SER A 206 5.56 2.67 13.64
C SER A 206 6.00 2.95 12.20
N GLY A 207 5.55 2.15 11.23
CA GLY A 207 5.85 2.37 9.82
C GLY A 207 4.85 3.35 9.21
N VAL A 208 5.10 4.65 9.34
CA VAL A 208 4.27 5.72 8.77
C VAL A 208 5.08 6.50 7.74
N GLY A 209 4.49 6.71 6.57
CA GLY A 209 5.02 7.56 5.50
C GLY A 209 4.78 9.05 5.76
N ILE A 210 4.97 9.85 4.72
CA ILE A 210 4.84 11.30 4.76
C ILE A 210 3.80 11.72 3.72
N ASP A 211 2.84 12.54 4.12
CA ASP A 211 1.76 13.01 3.25
C ASP A 211 2.31 13.63 1.96
N GLY A 212 1.64 13.36 0.84
CA GLY A 212 2.05 13.85 -0.48
C GLY A 212 3.30 13.21 -1.09
N CYS A 213 4.05 12.37 -0.36
CA CYS A 213 5.25 11.74 -0.90
C CYS A 213 4.92 10.54 -1.81
N ALA A 214 5.08 10.74 -3.13
CA ALA A 214 5.02 9.68 -4.13
C ALA A 214 6.22 8.71 -4.06
N VAL A 215 7.35 9.17 -3.54
CA VAL A 215 8.59 8.41 -3.38
C VAL A 215 9.25 8.76 -2.05
N CYS A 216 9.96 7.81 -1.46
CA CYS A 216 10.71 7.99 -0.23
C CYS A 216 11.91 8.89 -0.50
N VAL A 217 12.20 9.80 0.41
CA VAL A 217 13.42 10.61 0.38
C VAL A 217 14.51 9.95 1.21
N PRO A 218 15.79 10.02 0.80
CA PRO A 218 16.90 9.47 1.58
C PRO A 218 17.19 10.28 2.85
#